data_AF-A0A398BBW1-F1
#
_entry.id   AF-A0A398BBW1-F1
#
_cell.length_a   1.000
_cell.length_b   1.000
_cell.length_c   1.000
_cell.angle_alpha   90.00
_cell.angle_beta   90.00
_cell.angle_gamma   90.00
#
_symmetry.space_group_name_H-M   'P 1'
#
loop_
_entity.id
_entity.type
_entity.pdbx_description
1 polymer ?
#
loop_
_entity_poly.entity_id
_entity_poly.type
_entity_poly.pdbx_seq_one_letter_code
_entity_poly.pdbx_strand_id
1 'polypeptide(L)'
;MVKRNIPPTRYPYAVEKAYEQGMKRMIKEMVRFTLQEYDRAIKMNIKAYQADADELTFAQRVLKLVRALTLNIFTDSQITNLANTFVSGLNLFNMKNMNDQARVAAVNPIQHEGWLNDFVKSSVTQNVGYIKFIHSQYHDKIEAIVYEGMKNGTSMKEIRNQIMKTGKVSESRAEFIAVDQSGSIHGQLTRRRHEAMGVEKFTWLTAGDERVRKEHRNYSGKVYDYKNGANGKFPGSDYRCRCVGTPVFE
;
A
#
# COMPACT_ATOMS: atom_id res chain seq x y z
N MET A 1 1.68 39.63 20.02
CA MET A 1 0.91 38.36 20.04
C MET A 1 1.91 37.21 20.05
N VAL A 2 1.94 36.37 21.10
CA VAL A 2 2.84 35.21 21.14
C VAL A 2 2.38 34.22 20.06
N LYS A 3 3.21 33.98 19.05
CA LYS A 3 2.93 33.00 17.99
C LYS A 3 2.84 31.62 18.65
N ARG A 4 1.63 31.09 18.81
CA ARG A 4 1.44 29.75 19.39
C ARG A 4 2.03 28.74 18.43
N ASN A 5 2.91 27.87 18.93
CA ASN A 5 3.56 26.88 18.09
C ASN A 5 2.57 25.75 17.77
N ILE A 6 1.98 25.82 16.57
CA ILE A 6 0.99 24.84 16.11
C ILE A 6 1.66 23.46 15.99
N PRO A 7 1.09 22.39 16.56
CA PRO A 7 1.62 21.05 16.40
C PRO A 7 1.79 20.69 14.92
N PRO A 8 3.00 20.27 14.48
CA PRO A 8 3.23 19.96 13.09
C PRO A 8 2.44 18.71 12.69
N THR A 9 1.93 18.70 11.46
CA THR A 9 1.37 17.48 10.86
C THR A 9 2.50 16.46 10.72
N ARG A 10 2.28 15.21 11.14
CA ARG A 10 3.28 14.14 11.07
C ARG A 10 2.82 13.04 10.14
N TYR A 11 3.76 12.39 9.46
CA TYR A 11 3.45 11.25 8.62
C TYR A 11 3.10 9.99 9.47
N PRO A 12 2.07 9.21 9.11
CA PRO A 12 1.57 8.08 9.92
C PRO A 12 2.39 6.78 9.77
N TYR A 13 3.70 6.83 10.07
CA TYR A 13 4.62 5.69 9.87
C TYR A 13 4.18 4.38 10.55
N ALA A 14 3.59 4.44 11.75
CA ALA A 14 3.14 3.24 12.45
C ALA A 14 1.99 2.53 11.72
N VAL A 15 1.05 3.31 11.18
CA VAL A 15 -0.10 2.79 10.41
C VAL A 15 0.37 2.21 9.07
N GLU A 16 1.26 2.94 8.37
CA GLU A 16 1.93 2.46 7.15
C GLU A 16 2.59 1.10 7.39
N LYS A 17 3.41 1.00 8.45
CA LYS A 17 4.18 -0.21 8.72
C LYS A 17 3.28 -1.39 9.09
N ALA A 18 2.24 -1.17 9.87
CA ALA A 18 1.28 -2.20 10.22
C ALA A 18 0.58 -2.77 8.98
N TYR A 19 0.19 -1.90 8.04
CA TYR A 19 -0.45 -2.31 6.79
C TYR A 19 0.50 -3.06 5.86
N GLU A 20 1.73 -2.57 5.70
CA GLU A 20 2.80 -3.26 4.97
C GLU A 20 3.02 -4.69 5.51
N GLN A 21 3.16 -4.84 6.82
CA GLN A 21 3.40 -6.13 7.45
C GLN A 21 2.19 -7.06 7.34
N GLY A 22 0.97 -6.53 7.41
CA GLY A 22 -0.25 -7.29 7.15
C GLY A 22 -0.23 -7.94 5.77
N MET A 23 0.02 -7.16 4.72
CA MET A 23 0.13 -7.67 3.35
C MET A 23 1.30 -8.64 3.18
N LYS A 24 2.49 -8.32 3.73
CA LYS A 24 3.67 -9.19 3.63
C LYS A 24 3.46 -10.54 4.32
N ARG A 25 2.68 -10.63 5.40
CA ARG A 25 2.32 -11.91 6.03
C ARG A 25 1.51 -12.79 5.07
N MET A 26 0.44 -12.25 4.49
CA MET A 26 -0.40 -12.98 3.53
C MET A 26 0.42 -13.46 2.31
N ILE A 27 1.29 -12.59 1.79
CA ILE A 27 2.18 -12.93 0.67
C ILE A 27 3.15 -14.05 1.04
N LYS A 28 3.79 -13.97 2.21
CA LYS A 28 4.74 -15.01 2.67
C LYS A 28 4.05 -16.36 2.85
N GLU A 29 2.84 -16.37 3.38
CA GLU A 29 2.04 -17.60 3.51
C GLU A 29 1.69 -18.20 2.14
N MET A 30 1.26 -17.37 1.19
CA MET A 30 0.97 -17.79 -0.20
C MET A 30 2.22 -18.34 -0.89
N VAL A 31 3.36 -17.67 -0.76
CA VAL A 31 4.64 -18.10 -1.35
C VAL A 31 5.10 -19.42 -0.72
N ARG A 32 5.01 -19.54 0.60
CA ARG A 32 5.35 -20.77 1.33
C ARG A 32 4.51 -21.94 0.83
N PHE A 33 3.18 -21.77 0.75
CA PHE A 33 2.27 -22.79 0.26
C PHE A 33 2.58 -23.16 -1.20
N THR A 34 2.79 -22.16 -2.06
CA THR A 34 3.15 -22.39 -3.47
C THR A 34 4.43 -23.21 -3.61
N LEU A 35 5.47 -22.88 -2.85
CA LEU A 35 6.74 -23.61 -2.89
C LEU A 35 6.60 -25.04 -2.36
N GLN A 36 5.80 -25.25 -1.30
CA GLN A 36 5.52 -26.58 -0.77
C GLN A 36 4.83 -27.47 -1.82
N GLU A 37 3.79 -26.96 -2.48
CA GLU A 37 3.07 -27.71 -3.51
C GLU A 37 3.90 -27.89 -4.79
N TYR A 38 4.71 -26.90 -5.15
CA TYR A 38 5.69 -27.05 -6.24
C TYR A 38 6.69 -28.18 -5.95
N ASP A 39 7.30 -28.17 -4.76
CA ASP A 39 8.28 -29.17 -4.35
C ASP A 39 7.65 -30.57 -4.27
N ARG A 40 6.43 -30.69 -3.75
CA ARG A 40 5.72 -31.96 -3.55
C ARG A 40 5.12 -32.54 -4.83
N ALA A 41 4.38 -31.73 -5.59
CA ALA A 41 3.56 -32.23 -6.69
C ALA A 41 4.28 -32.14 -8.04
N ILE A 42 5.03 -31.07 -8.30
CA ILE A 42 5.65 -30.86 -9.61
C ILE A 42 7.05 -31.48 -9.63
N LYS A 43 7.93 -31.04 -8.72
CA LYS A 43 9.34 -31.44 -8.72
C LYS A 43 9.56 -32.94 -8.50
N MET A 44 8.70 -33.62 -7.71
CA MET A 44 8.84 -35.07 -7.47
C MET A 44 8.36 -35.93 -8.64
N ASN A 45 7.42 -35.43 -9.46
CA ASN A 45 6.74 -36.23 -10.47
C ASN A 45 7.23 -35.96 -11.90
N ILE A 46 7.98 -34.87 -12.12
CA ILE A 46 8.47 -34.49 -13.44
C ILE A 46 9.98 -34.76 -13.50
N LYS A 47 10.34 -35.84 -14.18
CA LYS A 47 11.72 -36.34 -14.28
C LYS A 47 12.39 -35.99 -15.61
N ALA A 48 11.59 -35.60 -16.61
CA ALA A 48 12.09 -35.29 -17.94
C ALA A 48 12.81 -33.93 -17.99
N TYR A 49 13.83 -33.83 -18.84
CA TYR A 49 14.52 -32.58 -19.12
C TYR A 49 13.65 -31.63 -19.97
N GLN A 50 12.64 -32.13 -20.68
CA GLN A 50 11.59 -31.35 -21.34
C GLN A 50 10.27 -32.06 -21.12
N ALA A 51 9.27 -31.33 -20.64
CA ALA A 51 7.98 -31.94 -20.31
C ALA A 51 7.15 -32.23 -21.56
N ASP A 52 6.46 -33.37 -21.55
CA ASP A 52 5.45 -33.68 -22.57
C ASP A 52 4.12 -32.93 -22.29
N ALA A 53 3.15 -33.11 -23.18
CA ALA A 53 1.85 -32.45 -23.08
C ALA A 53 1.07 -32.86 -21.81
N ASP A 54 1.22 -34.11 -21.36
CA ASP A 54 0.52 -34.64 -20.19
C ASP A 54 1.12 -34.09 -18.90
N GLU A 55 2.46 -34.03 -18.81
CA GLU A 55 3.19 -33.42 -17.71
C GLU A 55 2.90 -31.91 -17.59
N LEU A 56 2.84 -31.17 -18.70
CA LEU A 56 2.43 -29.76 -18.72
C LEU A 56 0.98 -29.58 -18.23
N THR A 57 0.07 -30.43 -18.69
CA THR A 57 -1.34 -30.43 -18.28
C THR A 57 -1.48 -30.72 -16.78
N PHE A 58 -0.70 -31.67 -16.26
CA PHE A 58 -0.65 -31.98 -14.85
C PHE A 58 -0.16 -30.78 -14.02
N ALA A 59 0.96 -30.15 -14.41
CA ALA A 59 1.48 -28.98 -13.72
C ALA A 59 0.46 -27.83 -13.69
N GLN A 60 -0.23 -27.56 -14.80
CA GLN A 60 -1.29 -26.55 -14.85
C GLN A 60 -2.44 -26.86 -13.88
N ARG A 61 -2.86 -28.12 -13.75
CA ARG A 61 -3.89 -28.52 -12.77
C ARG A 61 -3.43 -28.27 -11.33
N VAL A 62 -2.18 -28.60 -11.01
CA VAL A 62 -1.59 -28.32 -9.69
C VAL A 62 -1.59 -26.81 -9.42
N LEU A 63 -1.13 -25.99 -10.36
CA LEU A 63 -1.07 -24.54 -10.16
C LEU A 63 -2.46 -23.90 -10.01
N LYS A 64 -3.46 -24.39 -10.74
CA LYS A 64 -4.87 -23.97 -10.55
C LYS A 64 -5.36 -24.31 -9.15
N LEU A 65 -5.06 -25.51 -8.65
CA LEU A 65 -5.39 -25.91 -7.28
C LEU A 65 -4.68 -25.01 -6.25
N VAL A 66 -3.38 -24.74 -6.44
CA VAL A 66 -2.61 -23.85 -5.57
C VAL A 66 -3.19 -22.43 -5.54
N ARG A 67 -3.57 -21.89 -6.70
CA ARG A 67 -4.24 -20.59 -6.80
C ARG A 67 -5.56 -20.59 -6.04
N ALA A 68 -6.37 -21.63 -6.19
CA ALA A 68 -7.65 -21.74 -5.48
C ALA A 68 -7.46 -21.86 -3.96
N LEU A 69 -6.53 -22.69 -3.49
CA LEU A 69 -6.30 -22.91 -2.07
C LEU A 69 -5.71 -21.67 -1.37
N THR A 70 -4.84 -20.94 -2.05
CA THR A 70 -4.26 -19.69 -1.52
C THR A 70 -5.26 -18.54 -1.46
N LEU A 71 -6.41 -18.60 -2.14
CA LEU A 71 -7.49 -17.62 -1.94
C LEU A 71 -8.03 -17.65 -0.51
N ASN A 72 -7.89 -18.76 0.23
CA ASN A 72 -8.25 -18.82 1.65
C ASN A 72 -7.35 -17.95 2.56
N ILE A 73 -6.18 -17.53 2.07
CA ILE A 73 -5.32 -16.54 2.73
C ILE A 73 -5.79 -15.12 2.38
N PHE A 74 -6.48 -14.96 1.25
CA PHE A 74 -6.90 -13.71 0.62
C PHE A 74 -8.43 -13.61 0.57
N THR A 75 -9.12 -14.10 1.61
CA THR A 75 -10.59 -14.03 1.65
C THR A 75 -11.06 -12.58 1.67
N ASP A 76 -12.24 -12.31 1.13
CA ASP A 76 -12.83 -10.97 1.13
C ASP A 76 -12.91 -10.38 2.54
N SER A 77 -13.22 -11.21 3.55
CA SER A 77 -13.23 -10.78 4.95
C SER A 77 -11.85 -10.36 5.44
N GLN A 78 -10.81 -11.17 5.24
CA GLN A 78 -9.44 -10.85 5.68
C GLN A 78 -8.89 -9.59 5.01
N ILE A 79 -9.06 -9.49 3.68
CA ILE A 79 -8.59 -8.32 2.92
C ILE A 79 -9.34 -7.07 3.35
N THR A 80 -10.67 -7.15 3.47
CA THR A 80 -11.51 -6.01 3.87
C THR A 80 -11.19 -5.57 5.28
N ASN A 81 -10.98 -6.50 6.22
CA ASN A 81 -10.56 -6.17 7.59
C ASN A 81 -9.21 -5.47 7.61
N LEU A 82 -8.21 -5.97 6.89
CA LEU A 82 -6.89 -5.33 6.81
C LEU A 82 -6.99 -3.90 6.24
N ALA A 83 -7.76 -3.71 5.16
CA ALA A 83 -7.98 -2.40 4.56
C ALA A 83 -8.77 -1.46 5.50
N ASN A 84 -9.80 -1.96 6.18
CA ASN A 84 -10.57 -1.19 7.15
C ASN A 84 -9.71 -0.71 8.33
N THR A 85 -8.91 -1.60 8.92
CA THR A 85 -7.99 -1.25 10.01
C THR A 85 -6.99 -0.20 9.55
N PHE A 86 -6.46 -0.33 8.34
CA PHE A 86 -5.54 0.65 7.76
C PHE A 86 -6.18 2.04 7.59
N VAL A 87 -7.30 2.13 6.87
CA VAL A 87 -7.97 3.42 6.60
C VAL A 87 -8.50 4.05 7.89
N SER A 88 -9.07 3.24 8.79
CA SER A 88 -9.53 3.72 10.10
C SER A 88 -8.35 4.20 10.97
N GLY A 89 -7.21 3.52 10.91
CA GLY A 89 -5.99 3.94 11.59
C GLY A 89 -5.49 5.30 11.10
N LEU A 90 -5.48 5.52 9.78
CA LEU A 90 -5.14 6.83 9.20
C LEU A 90 -6.13 7.91 9.62
N ASN A 91 -7.43 7.59 9.60
CA ASN A 91 -8.49 8.49 10.02
C ASN A 91 -8.31 8.96 11.48
N LEU A 92 -8.13 8.02 12.41
CA LEU A 92 -7.92 8.30 13.83
C LEU A 92 -6.63 9.07 14.09
N PHE A 93 -5.54 8.65 13.46
CA PHE A 93 -4.25 9.35 13.57
C PHE A 93 -4.38 10.80 13.10
N ASN A 94 -5.00 11.01 11.95
CA ASN A 94 -5.20 12.33 11.38
C ASN A 94 -6.14 13.18 12.26
N MET A 95 -7.27 12.64 12.70
CA MET A 95 -8.24 13.36 13.53
C MET A 95 -7.60 13.83 14.85
N LYS A 96 -6.78 12.98 15.48
CA LYS A 96 -6.01 13.37 16.66
C LYS A 96 -5.13 14.59 16.37
N ASN A 97 -4.40 14.57 15.25
CA ASN A 97 -3.55 15.69 14.87
C ASN A 97 -4.35 16.97 14.60
N MET A 98 -5.50 16.88 13.93
CA MET A 98 -6.37 18.04 13.69
C MET A 98 -6.90 18.63 15.00
N ASN A 99 -7.34 17.79 15.94
CA ASN A 99 -7.80 18.25 17.26
C ASN A 99 -6.69 18.93 18.07
N ASP A 100 -5.47 18.40 18.02
CA ASP A 100 -4.30 19.01 18.66
C ASP A 100 -3.98 20.39 18.04
N GLN A 101 -4.11 20.54 16.71
CA GLN A 101 -3.93 21.81 16.01
C GLN A 101 -5.04 22.81 16.33
N ALA A 102 -6.31 22.39 16.26
CA ALA A 102 -7.47 23.22 16.53
C ALA A 102 -7.44 23.82 17.94
N ARG A 103 -7.11 22.99 18.95
CA ARG A 103 -6.97 23.42 20.35
C ARG A 103 -5.93 24.53 20.51
N VAL A 104 -4.76 24.39 19.88
CA VAL A 104 -3.67 25.38 20.01
C VAL A 104 -4.02 26.67 19.25
N ALA A 105 -4.62 26.54 18.07
CA ALA A 105 -5.08 27.67 17.25
C ALA A 105 -6.32 28.38 17.83
N ALA A 106 -6.98 27.81 18.85
CA ALA A 106 -8.25 28.30 19.40
C ALA A 106 -9.37 28.40 18.34
N VAL A 107 -9.35 27.49 17.36
CA VAL A 107 -10.42 27.35 16.36
C VAL A 107 -11.38 26.24 16.75
N ASN A 108 -12.59 26.26 16.19
CA ASN A 108 -13.59 25.24 16.46
C ASN A 108 -13.11 23.87 15.96
N PRO A 109 -13.20 22.81 16.79
CA PRO A 109 -12.90 21.46 16.34
C PRO A 109 -13.91 21.02 15.28
N ILE A 110 -13.49 20.04 14.46
CA ILE A 110 -14.32 19.49 13.38
C ILE A 110 -15.53 18.78 14.00
N GLN A 111 -16.73 19.29 13.76
CA GLN A 111 -17.97 18.76 14.36
C GLN A 111 -18.71 17.77 13.45
N HIS A 112 -18.63 17.96 12.12
CA HIS A 112 -19.34 17.12 11.16
C HIS A 112 -18.54 16.91 9.88
N GLU A 113 -18.48 15.65 9.41
CA GLU A 113 -17.74 15.25 8.21
C GLU A 113 -18.63 14.41 7.28
N GLY A 114 -19.62 15.05 6.63
CA GLY A 114 -20.57 14.35 5.74
C GLY A 114 -19.92 13.59 4.58
N TRP A 115 -18.70 13.97 4.18
CA TRP A 115 -17.92 13.32 3.13
C TRP A 115 -17.12 12.09 3.60
N LEU A 116 -16.95 11.90 4.91
CA LEU A 116 -15.98 10.95 5.46
C LEU A 116 -16.36 9.50 5.16
N ASN A 117 -17.64 9.15 5.29
CA ASN A 117 -18.09 7.78 5.09
C ASN A 117 -17.80 7.28 3.66
N ASP A 118 -18.14 8.08 2.66
CA ASP A 118 -17.89 7.75 1.26
C ASP A 118 -16.40 7.70 0.92
N PHE A 119 -15.62 8.61 1.52
CA PHE A 119 -14.17 8.62 1.39
C PHE A 119 -13.52 7.37 2.00
N VAL A 120 -13.94 6.97 3.20
CA VAL A 120 -13.46 5.75 3.86
C VAL A 120 -13.83 4.53 3.04
N LYS A 121 -15.09 4.41 2.62
CA LYS A 121 -15.58 3.29 1.81
C LYS A 121 -14.81 3.14 0.50
N SER A 122 -14.65 4.24 -0.25
CA SER A 122 -13.89 4.22 -1.51
C SER A 122 -12.42 3.87 -1.30
N SER A 123 -11.78 4.43 -0.27
CA SER A 123 -10.38 4.11 0.09
C SER A 123 -10.21 2.62 0.44
N VAL A 124 -11.15 2.06 1.19
CA VAL A 124 -11.16 0.63 1.53
C VAL A 124 -11.33 -0.22 0.27
N THR A 125 -12.31 0.09 -0.59
CA THR A 125 -12.53 -0.63 -1.85
C THR A 125 -11.29 -0.62 -2.75
N GLN A 126 -10.63 0.53 -2.88
CA GLN A 126 -9.40 0.65 -3.66
C GLN A 126 -8.28 -0.25 -3.10
N ASN A 127 -8.07 -0.22 -1.78
CA ASN A 127 -7.04 -1.01 -1.12
C ASN A 127 -7.33 -2.52 -1.16
N VAL A 128 -8.61 -2.93 -1.08
CA VAL A 128 -9.03 -4.31 -1.34
C VAL A 128 -8.64 -4.74 -2.76
N GLY A 129 -8.88 -3.87 -3.76
CA GLY A 129 -8.50 -4.11 -5.15
C GLY A 129 -6.98 -4.32 -5.32
N TYR A 130 -6.15 -3.50 -4.68
CA TYR A 130 -4.69 -3.67 -4.74
C TYR A 130 -4.22 -4.98 -4.13
N ILE A 131 -4.78 -5.41 -3.00
CA ILE A 131 -4.41 -6.67 -2.37
C ILE A 131 -4.82 -7.88 -3.23
N LYS A 132 -6.04 -7.87 -3.80
CA LYS A 132 -6.49 -8.88 -4.77
C LYS A 132 -5.60 -8.93 -6.01
N PHE A 133 -5.12 -7.77 -6.46
CA PHE A 133 -4.23 -7.69 -7.61
C PHE A 133 -2.85 -8.32 -7.33
N ILE A 134 -2.32 -8.20 -6.10
CA ILE A 134 -1.07 -8.89 -5.72
C ILE A 134 -1.22 -10.41 -5.86
N HIS A 135 -2.33 -10.98 -5.36
CA HIS A 135 -2.59 -12.43 -5.44
C HIS A 135 -2.67 -12.90 -6.89
N SER A 136 -3.55 -12.30 -7.69
CA SER A 136 -3.73 -12.68 -9.09
C SER A 136 -2.45 -12.56 -9.91
N GLN A 137 -1.75 -11.41 -9.83
CA GLN A 137 -0.51 -11.18 -10.55
C GLN A 137 0.62 -12.13 -10.15
N TYR A 138 0.67 -12.54 -8.88
CA TYR A 138 1.62 -13.54 -8.44
C TYR A 138 1.35 -14.87 -9.15
N HIS A 139 0.11 -15.37 -9.11
CA HIS A 139 -0.23 -16.66 -9.72
C HIS A 139 -0.09 -16.67 -11.24
N ASP A 140 -0.47 -15.59 -11.93
CA ASP A 140 -0.29 -15.47 -13.38
C ASP A 140 1.20 -15.60 -13.76
N LYS A 141 2.10 -15.02 -12.97
CA LYS A 141 3.56 -15.12 -13.19
C LYS A 141 4.11 -16.51 -12.89
N ILE A 142 3.63 -17.16 -11.83
CA ILE A 142 4.07 -18.51 -11.47
C ILE A 142 3.66 -19.51 -12.54
N GLU A 143 2.45 -19.38 -13.09
CA GLU A 143 1.97 -20.21 -14.19
C GLU A 143 2.88 -20.08 -15.42
N ALA A 144 3.22 -18.85 -15.81
CA ALA A 144 4.17 -18.61 -16.90
C ALA A 144 5.57 -19.20 -16.61
N ILE A 145 6.12 -18.94 -15.42
CA ILE A 145 7.44 -19.45 -15.01
C ILE A 145 7.52 -20.98 -15.08
N VAL A 146 6.51 -21.67 -14.56
CA VAL A 146 6.50 -23.14 -14.55
C VAL A 146 6.30 -23.68 -15.95
N TYR A 147 5.34 -23.13 -16.71
CA TYR A 147 5.05 -23.59 -18.07
C TYR A 147 6.25 -23.41 -19.01
N GLU A 148 6.83 -22.21 -19.06
CA GLU A 148 8.02 -21.91 -19.87
C GLU A 148 9.23 -22.71 -19.40
N GLY A 149 9.43 -22.82 -18.09
CA GLY A 149 10.53 -23.56 -17.51
C GLY A 149 10.50 -25.03 -17.90
N MET A 150 9.33 -25.68 -17.82
CA MET A 150 9.16 -27.07 -18.20
C MET A 150 9.30 -27.30 -19.71
N LYS A 151 8.77 -26.38 -20.53
CA LYS A 151 8.88 -26.47 -22.00
C LYS A 151 10.33 -26.33 -22.49
N ASN A 152 11.09 -25.43 -21.86
CA ASN A 152 12.47 -25.11 -22.28
C ASN A 152 13.52 -25.96 -21.56
N GLY A 153 13.12 -26.85 -20.66
CA GLY A 153 14.03 -27.69 -19.89
C GLY A 153 14.87 -26.96 -18.85
N THR A 154 14.29 -25.92 -18.27
CA THR A 154 14.87 -25.24 -17.11
C THR A 154 14.85 -26.17 -15.90
N SER A 155 15.97 -26.25 -15.17
CA SER A 155 16.04 -27.11 -13.99
C SER A 155 14.97 -26.75 -12.94
N MET A 156 14.43 -27.77 -12.26
CA MET A 156 13.42 -27.56 -11.21
C MET A 156 13.91 -26.65 -10.06
N LYS A 157 15.22 -26.68 -9.79
CA LYS A 157 15.84 -25.75 -8.81
C LYS A 157 15.75 -24.31 -9.28
N GLU A 158 15.96 -24.05 -10.56
CA GLU A 158 15.92 -22.71 -11.13
C GLU A 158 14.48 -22.18 -11.22
N ILE A 159 13.52 -23.00 -11.66
CA ILE A 159 12.09 -22.64 -11.63
C ILE A 159 11.68 -22.26 -10.20
N ARG A 160 12.06 -23.07 -9.20
CA ARG A 160 11.80 -22.78 -7.78
C ARG A 160 12.39 -21.44 -7.33
N ASN A 161 13.62 -21.11 -7.75
CA ASN A 161 14.25 -19.83 -7.44
C ASN A 161 13.47 -18.66 -8.06
N GLN A 162 12.98 -18.82 -9.28
CA GLN A 162 12.16 -17.81 -9.96
C GLN A 162 10.82 -17.60 -9.24
N ILE A 163 10.18 -18.68 -8.77
CA ILE A 163 8.98 -18.60 -7.91
C ILE A 163 9.26 -17.77 -6.65
N MET A 164 10.35 -18.08 -5.95
CA MET A 164 10.75 -17.34 -4.75
C MET A 164 11.01 -15.85 -5.04
N LYS A 165 11.68 -15.54 -6.17
CA LYS A 165 11.93 -14.17 -6.62
C LYS A 165 10.62 -13.43 -6.91
N THR A 166 9.65 -14.09 -7.55
CA THR A 166 8.30 -13.53 -7.78
C THR A 166 7.60 -13.20 -6.47
N GLY A 167 7.75 -14.03 -5.43
CA GLY A 167 7.31 -13.71 -4.07
C GLY A 167 7.92 -12.42 -3.52
N LYS A 168 9.23 -12.22 -3.70
CA LYS A 168 9.93 -10.99 -3.29
C LYS A 168 9.48 -9.75 -4.05
N VAL A 169 9.11 -9.89 -5.33
CA VAL A 169 8.49 -8.81 -6.10
C VAL A 169 7.12 -8.45 -5.52
N SER A 170 6.29 -9.43 -5.14
CA SER A 170 5.02 -9.19 -4.45
C SER A 170 5.20 -8.49 -3.11
N GLU A 171 6.18 -8.90 -2.30
CA GLU A 171 6.53 -8.22 -1.04
C GLU A 171 6.93 -6.75 -1.27
N SER A 172 7.71 -6.48 -2.33
CA SER A 172 8.12 -5.12 -2.70
C SER A 172 6.93 -4.27 -3.17
N ARG A 173 5.95 -4.90 -3.83
CA ARG A 173 4.71 -4.24 -4.24
C ARG A 173 3.83 -3.88 -3.05
N ALA A 174 3.72 -4.75 -2.05
CA ALA A 174 3.02 -4.44 -0.81
C ALA A 174 3.64 -3.23 -0.09
N GLU A 175 4.97 -3.13 -0.07
CA GLU A 175 5.67 -1.96 0.48
C GLU A 175 5.38 -0.69 -0.32
N PHE A 176 5.40 -0.77 -1.65
CA PHE A 176 5.01 0.35 -2.50
C PHE A 176 3.61 0.85 -2.15
N ILE A 177 2.62 -0.06 -2.13
CA ILE A 177 1.22 0.26 -1.86
C ILE A 177 1.06 0.87 -0.47
N ALA A 178 1.71 0.32 0.55
CA ALA A 178 1.58 0.83 1.91
C ALA A 178 2.02 2.30 2.01
N VAL A 179 3.21 2.64 1.48
CA VAL A 179 3.74 4.01 1.52
C VAL A 179 2.88 4.96 0.68
N ASP A 180 2.50 4.51 -0.52
CA ASP A 180 1.71 5.28 -1.47
C ASP A 180 0.33 5.65 -0.91
N GLN A 181 -0.41 4.65 -0.43
CA GLN A 181 -1.76 4.84 0.08
C GLN A 181 -1.76 5.56 1.42
N SER A 182 -0.75 5.35 2.26
CA SER A 182 -0.60 6.09 3.52
C SER A 182 -0.43 7.58 3.28
N GLY A 183 0.41 7.96 2.30
CA GLY A 183 0.61 9.35 1.92
C GLY A 183 -0.62 9.98 1.28
N SER A 184 -1.21 9.30 0.30
CA SER A 184 -2.35 9.81 -0.45
C SER A 184 -3.58 10.01 0.43
N ILE A 185 -3.98 8.99 1.21
CA ILE A 185 -5.16 9.07 2.06
C ILE A 185 -4.94 10.08 3.19
N HIS A 186 -3.77 10.07 3.84
CA HIS A 186 -3.47 11.01 4.91
C HIS A 186 -3.44 12.47 4.41
N GLY A 187 -2.81 12.73 3.26
CA GLY A 187 -2.78 14.07 2.66
C GLY A 187 -4.16 14.60 2.31
N GLN A 188 -5.02 13.75 1.74
CA GLN A 188 -6.40 14.09 1.43
C GLN A 188 -7.23 14.38 2.70
N LEU A 189 -7.10 13.56 3.75
CA LEU A 189 -7.74 13.80 5.05
C LEU A 189 -7.27 15.13 5.65
N THR A 190 -5.96 15.37 5.72
CA THR A 190 -5.37 16.61 6.25
C THR A 190 -5.92 17.82 5.51
N ARG A 191 -5.89 17.82 4.18
CA ARG A 191 -6.39 18.93 3.37
C ARG A 191 -7.85 19.24 3.66
N ARG A 192 -8.74 18.24 3.53
CA ARG A 192 -10.19 18.46 3.72
C ARG A 192 -10.52 18.96 5.12
N ARG A 193 -9.80 18.48 6.13
CA ARG A 193 -9.98 18.87 7.52
C ARG A 193 -9.41 20.25 7.83
N HIS A 194 -8.27 20.61 7.26
CA HIS A 194 -7.75 21.97 7.31
C HIS A 194 -8.72 22.97 6.69
N GLU A 195 -9.23 22.68 5.48
CA GLU A 195 -10.23 23.50 4.81
C GLU A 195 -11.51 23.63 5.67
N ALA A 196 -11.96 22.54 6.31
CA ALA A 196 -13.10 22.56 7.24
C ALA A 196 -12.86 23.39 8.51
N MET A 197 -11.60 23.55 8.93
CA MET A 197 -11.19 24.44 10.03
C MET A 197 -10.98 25.89 9.57
N GLY A 198 -11.23 26.23 8.30
CA GLY A 198 -11.01 27.56 7.73
C GLY A 198 -9.55 27.87 7.41
N VAL A 199 -8.68 26.85 7.36
CA VAL A 199 -7.26 27.03 7.02
C VAL A 199 -7.13 27.14 5.50
N GLU A 200 -6.64 28.27 5.02
CA GLU A 200 -6.40 28.51 3.59
C GLU A 200 -4.99 28.12 3.14
N LYS A 201 -4.01 28.15 4.05
CA LYS A 201 -2.58 28.00 3.74
C LYS A 201 -1.93 26.92 4.59
N PHE A 202 -0.90 26.30 4.04
CA PHE A 202 -0.09 25.30 4.72
C PHE A 202 1.39 25.47 4.41
N THR A 203 2.23 25.13 5.39
CA THR A 203 3.66 24.92 5.18
C THR A 203 3.89 23.50 4.70
N TRP A 204 4.57 23.34 3.57
CA TRP A 204 4.94 22.03 3.05
C TRP A 204 6.12 21.47 3.84
N LEU A 205 6.00 20.26 4.38
CA LEU A 205 7.10 19.57 5.06
C LEU A 205 7.35 18.22 4.39
N THR A 206 8.61 17.89 4.17
CA THR A 206 9.02 16.62 3.58
C THR A 206 9.41 15.61 4.67
N ALA A 207 9.60 14.34 4.28
CA ALA A 207 10.14 13.32 5.18
C ALA A 207 11.62 13.58 5.59
N GLY A 208 12.32 14.47 4.90
CA GLY A 208 13.70 14.86 5.23
C GLY A 208 14.80 13.86 4.85
N ASP A 209 14.48 12.78 4.14
CA ASP A 209 15.45 11.75 3.75
C ASP A 209 15.84 11.77 2.26
N GLU A 210 16.78 10.90 1.89
CA GLU A 210 17.35 10.82 0.54
C GLU A 210 16.31 10.49 -0.53
N ARG A 211 15.18 9.89 -0.16
CA ARG A 211 14.10 9.46 -1.07
C ARG A 211 13.17 10.61 -1.42
N VAL A 212 13.26 11.75 -0.74
CA VAL A 212 12.50 12.95 -1.07
C VAL A 212 12.95 13.47 -2.44
N ARG A 213 11.99 13.64 -3.34
CA ARG A 213 12.21 14.20 -4.68
C ARG A 213 12.84 15.59 -4.60
N LYS A 214 13.75 15.92 -5.52
CA LYS A 214 14.38 17.25 -5.59
C LYS A 214 13.35 18.38 -5.62
N GLU A 215 12.27 18.21 -6.39
CA GLU A 215 11.16 19.15 -6.46
C GLU A 215 10.50 19.34 -5.08
N HIS A 216 10.17 18.27 -4.36
CA HIS A 216 9.56 18.36 -3.03
C HIS A 216 10.50 18.96 -1.99
N ARG A 217 11.82 18.74 -2.10
CA ARG A 217 12.81 19.43 -1.26
C ARG A 217 12.75 20.94 -1.46
N ASN A 218 12.56 21.40 -2.70
CA ASN A 218 12.41 22.82 -3.01
C ASN A 218 11.10 23.42 -2.47
N TYR A 219 10.09 22.59 -2.16
CA TYR A 219 8.84 23.02 -1.53
C TYR A 219 8.93 23.05 0.00
N SER A 220 9.82 22.24 0.58
CA SER A 220 9.95 22.12 2.03
C SER A 220 10.17 23.47 2.71
N GLY A 221 9.40 23.76 3.76
CA GLY A 221 9.45 24.99 4.54
C GLY A 221 8.75 26.19 3.91
N LYS A 222 8.26 26.10 2.67
CA LYS A 222 7.52 27.17 2.00
C LYS A 222 6.02 27.04 2.27
N VAL A 223 5.34 28.18 2.23
CA VAL A 223 3.90 28.29 2.41
C VAL A 223 3.21 28.26 1.06
N TYR A 224 2.16 27.45 0.97
CA TYR A 224 1.29 27.32 -0.20
C TYR A 224 -0.17 27.43 0.24
N ASP A 225 -1.04 27.84 -0.66
CA ASP A 225 -2.48 27.83 -0.42
C ASP A 225 -3.12 26.51 -0.86
N TYR A 226 -4.23 26.13 -0.24
CA TYR A 226 -4.96 24.90 -0.58
C TYR A 226 -5.69 24.96 -1.93
N LYS A 227 -5.88 26.16 -2.51
CA LYS A 227 -6.53 26.34 -3.81
C LYS A 227 -5.58 25.96 -4.95
N ASN A 228 -4.33 26.39 -4.91
CA ASN A 228 -3.33 26.25 -5.97
C ASN A 228 -2.26 25.19 -5.66
N GLY A 229 -1.98 24.93 -4.38
CA GLY A 229 -0.89 24.05 -3.97
C GLY A 229 0.48 24.54 -4.46
N ALA A 230 1.46 23.63 -4.49
CA ALA A 230 2.77 23.89 -5.07
C ALA A 230 2.76 23.46 -6.54
N ASN A 231 2.50 24.39 -7.46
CA ASN A 231 2.31 24.10 -8.88
C ASN A 231 1.23 23.02 -9.12
N GLY A 232 0.08 23.12 -8.43
CA GLY A 232 -1.00 22.14 -8.50
C GLY A 232 -0.78 20.84 -7.70
N LYS A 233 0.38 20.68 -7.03
CA LYS A 233 0.67 19.51 -6.18
C LYS A 233 0.34 19.78 -4.72
N PHE A 234 -0.01 18.70 -4.03
CA PHE A 234 -0.34 18.71 -2.61
C PHE A 234 0.48 17.64 -1.87
N PRO A 235 0.75 17.81 -0.57
CA PRO A 235 1.41 16.77 0.20
C PRO A 235 0.63 15.44 0.11
N GLY A 236 1.33 14.36 -0.26
CA GLY A 236 0.71 13.04 -0.46
C GLY A 236 0.17 12.78 -1.87
N SER A 237 0.14 13.75 -2.80
CA SER A 237 -0.47 13.56 -4.13
C SER A 237 0.36 12.74 -5.12
N ASP A 238 1.69 12.81 -5.03
CA ASP A 238 2.58 12.01 -5.88
C ASP A 238 2.81 10.61 -5.31
N TYR A 239 3.18 9.66 -6.17
CA TYR A 239 3.40 8.28 -5.76
C TYR A 239 4.39 8.15 -4.59
N ARG A 240 4.12 7.28 -3.61
CA ARG A 240 4.98 7.10 -2.41
C ARG A 240 5.37 8.40 -1.70
N CYS A 241 4.59 9.48 -1.83
CA CYS A 241 4.92 10.75 -1.20
C CYS A 241 4.68 10.67 0.32
N ARG A 242 5.70 11.03 1.10
CA ARG A 242 5.62 11.12 2.57
C ARG A 242 5.63 12.55 3.08
N CYS A 243 5.37 13.52 2.20
CA CYS A 243 5.25 14.92 2.58
C CYS A 243 3.92 15.17 3.30
N VAL A 244 3.90 16.19 4.15
CA VAL A 244 2.73 16.61 4.94
C VAL A 244 2.55 18.12 4.87
N GLY A 245 1.31 18.59 5.03
CA GLY A 245 1.00 20.01 5.14
C GLY A 245 0.71 20.37 6.59
N THR A 246 1.45 21.33 7.15
CA THR A 246 1.16 21.90 8.49
C THR A 246 0.34 23.17 8.31
N PRO A 247 -0.78 23.36 9.04
CA PRO A 247 -1.66 24.50 8.80
C PRO A 247 -0.99 25.81 9.19
N VAL A 248 -1.27 26.87 8.43
CA VAL A 248 -0.90 28.25 8.76
C VAL A 248 -2.20 28.98 9.11
N PHE A 249 -2.37 29.27 10.39
CA PHE A 249 -3.47 30.11 10.89
C PHE A 249 -3.03 31.59 10.83
N GLU A 250 -3.94 32.46 10.40
CA GLU A 250 -3.75 33.92 10.40
C GLU A 250 -4.02 34.52 11.79
#